data_AF-A0A2P8VSL5-F1
#
_entry.id   AF-A0A2P8VSL5-F1
#
_cell.length_a   1.000
_cell.length_b   1.000
_cell.length_c   1.000
_cell.angle_alpha   90.00
_cell.angle_beta   90.00
_cell.angle_gamma   90.00
#
_symmetry.space_group_name_H-M   'P 1'
#
loop_
_entity.id
_entity.type
_entity.pdbx_description
1 polymer ?
#
loop_
_entity_poly.entity_id
_entity_poly.type
_entity_poly.pdbx_seq_one_letter_code
_entity_poly.pdbx_strand_id
1 'polypeptide(L)'
;MTVSSADSLQTTPDLTAIARQTRQAAMDLAILPTEAKNQAIAAVADALEANADKIVAANQQDCEQAITTHLAKPLYGRLKLDAVKLKGAIAGVRDVASLRDPVGTVQ
;
A
#
# COMPACT_ATOMS: atom_id res chain seq x y z
N MET A 1 -20.58 1.82 -38.66
CA MET A 1 -20.84 2.13 -37.24
C MET A 1 -21.10 0.82 -36.51
N THR A 2 -20.03 0.10 -36.18
CA THR A 2 -20.02 -1.04 -35.26
C THR A 2 -18.67 -0.99 -34.57
N VAL A 3 -18.66 -0.59 -33.31
CA VAL A 3 -17.46 -0.45 -32.49
C VAL A 3 -16.86 -1.82 -32.23
N SER A 4 -15.77 -2.10 -32.96
CA SER A 4 -14.72 -3.01 -32.53
C SER A 4 -13.80 -2.24 -31.58
N SER A 5 -13.47 -2.81 -30.42
CA SER A 5 -12.11 -2.85 -29.83
C SER A 5 -12.19 -3.24 -28.36
N ALA A 6 -11.87 -4.50 -28.09
CA ALA A 6 -11.09 -4.98 -26.95
C ALA A 6 -11.21 -4.20 -25.63
N ASP A 7 -12.11 -4.64 -24.74
CA ASP A 7 -11.81 -4.52 -23.31
C ASP A 7 -10.92 -5.71 -22.95
N SER A 8 -9.64 -5.40 -22.78
CA SER A 8 -8.55 -6.33 -22.51
C SER A 8 -8.86 -7.18 -21.27
N LEU A 9 -8.92 -8.50 -21.48
CA LEU A 9 -8.78 -9.58 -20.50
C LEU A 9 -8.17 -9.10 -19.17
N GLN A 10 -8.99 -8.74 -18.19
CA GLN A 10 -8.56 -8.67 -16.80
C GLN A 10 -8.37 -10.11 -16.33
N THR A 11 -7.16 -10.64 -16.51
CA THR A 11 -6.74 -11.88 -15.86
C THR A 11 -6.70 -11.60 -14.37
N THR A 12 -7.80 -11.86 -13.67
CA THR A 12 -7.81 -11.88 -12.21
C THR A 12 -6.67 -12.79 -11.78
N PRO A 13 -5.68 -12.30 -11.00
CA PRO A 13 -4.60 -13.16 -10.57
C PRO A 13 -5.20 -14.32 -9.78
N ASP A 14 -4.71 -15.55 -10.05
CA ASP A 14 -5.19 -16.73 -9.35
C ASP A 14 -4.99 -16.54 -7.84
N LEU A 15 -6.11 -16.36 -7.12
CA LEU A 15 -6.11 -16.12 -5.68
C LEU A 15 -5.44 -17.27 -4.93
N THR A 16 -5.52 -18.50 -5.46
CA THR A 16 -4.86 -19.67 -4.88
C THR A 16 -3.34 -19.55 -5.00
N ALA A 17 -2.85 -19.09 -6.15
CA ALA A 17 -1.43 -18.85 -6.36
C ALA A 17 -0.91 -17.73 -5.44
N ILE A 18 -1.63 -16.60 -5.33
CA ILE A 18 -1.27 -15.51 -4.41
C ILE A 18 -1.22 -16.03 -2.96
N ALA A 19 -2.26 -16.75 -2.52
CA ALA A 19 -2.31 -17.27 -1.16
C ALA A 19 -1.14 -18.22 -0.84
N ARG A 20 -0.74 -19.07 -1.80
CA ARG A 20 0.43 -19.95 -1.65
C ARG A 20 1.74 -19.17 -1.53
N GLN A 21 1.94 -18.16 -2.37
CA GLN A 21 3.13 -17.30 -2.32
C GLN A 21 3.20 -16.51 -1.00
N THR A 22 2.08 -15.91 -0.58
CA THR A 22 1.99 -15.19 0.69
C THR A 22 2.29 -16.10 1.88
N ARG A 23 1.78 -17.35 1.88
CA ARG A 23 2.07 -18.32 2.94
C ARG A 23 3.56 -18.64 3.02
N GLN A 24 4.22 -18.82 1.88
CA GLN A 24 5.65 -19.11 1.84
C GLN A 24 6.46 -17.92 2.38
N ALA A 25 6.19 -16.70 1.88
CA ALA A 25 6.86 -15.49 2.33
C ALA A 25 6.63 -15.19 3.82
N ALA A 26 5.45 -15.53 4.36
CA ALA A 26 5.16 -15.37 5.77
C ALA A 26 6.03 -16.27 6.66
N MET A 27 6.38 -17.47 6.20
CA MET A 27 7.31 -18.36 6.92
C MET A 27 8.71 -17.77 6.97
N ASP A 28 9.18 -17.21 5.85
CA ASP A 28 10.48 -16.56 5.78
C ASP A 28 10.53 -15.31 6.66
N LEU A 29 9.45 -14.50 6.65
CA LEU A 29 9.32 -13.31 7.49
C LEU A 29 9.31 -13.64 9.00
N ALA A 30 8.70 -14.77 9.39
CA ALA A 30 8.55 -15.16 10.80
C ALA A 30 9.89 -15.44 11.50
N ILE A 31 10.92 -15.84 10.75
CA ILE A 31 12.25 -16.17 11.29
C ILE A 31 13.25 -15.00 11.18
N LEU A 32 12.86 -13.88 10.58
CA LEU A 32 13.76 -12.74 10.44
C LEU A 32 14.02 -12.07 11.80
N PRO A 33 15.28 -11.64 12.05
CA PRO A 33 15.59 -10.87 13.23
C PRO A 33 14.87 -9.52 13.21
N THR A 34 14.56 -8.98 14.39
CA THR A 34 13.93 -7.66 14.56
C THR A 34 14.63 -6.58 13.76
N GLU A 35 15.96 -6.57 13.76
CA GLU A 35 16.76 -5.59 13.02
C GLU A 35 16.48 -5.60 11.51
N ALA A 36 16.41 -6.79 10.89
CA ALA A 36 16.10 -6.90 9.46
C ALA A 36 14.69 -6.41 9.14
N LYS A 37 13.72 -6.69 10.03
CA LYS A 37 12.34 -6.20 9.89
C LYS A 37 12.29 -4.67 10.00
N ASN A 38 12.99 -4.09 10.96
CA ASN A 38 13.06 -2.64 11.15
C ASN A 38 13.75 -1.94 9.97
N GLN A 39 14.83 -2.52 9.43
CA GLN A 39 15.47 -2.02 8.21
C GLN A 39 14.53 -2.04 7.00
N ALA A 40 13.75 -3.10 6.83
CA ALA A 40 12.75 -3.18 5.77
C ALA A 40 11.66 -2.09 5.93
N ILE A 41 11.16 -1.86 7.15
CA ILE A 41 10.18 -0.79 7.43
C ILE A 41 10.77 0.59 7.15
N ALA A 42 12.02 0.84 7.56
CA ALA A 42 12.72 2.10 7.27
C ALA A 42 12.88 2.32 5.76
N ALA A 43 13.30 1.29 5.02
CA ALA A 43 13.44 1.36 3.57
C ALA A 43 12.10 1.64 2.87
N VAL A 44 10.99 1.09 3.36
CA VAL A 44 9.64 1.41 2.87
C VAL A 44 9.31 2.88 3.11
N ALA A 45 9.57 3.41 4.31
CA ALA A 45 9.34 4.82 4.62
C ALA A 45 10.16 5.75 3.71
N ASP A 46 11.43 5.44 3.49
CA ASP A 46 12.32 6.22 2.64
C ASP A 46 11.89 6.16 1.16
N ALA A 47 11.46 5.00 0.68
CA ALA A 47 10.94 4.84 -0.67
C ALA A 47 9.63 5.64 -0.88
N LEU A 48 8.74 5.65 0.12
CA LEU A 48 7.51 6.45 0.08
C LEU A 48 7.84 7.95 0.05
N GLU A 49 8.80 8.41 0.85
CA GLU A 49 9.23 9.81 0.88
C GLU A 49 9.88 10.23 -0.44
N ALA A 50 10.78 9.41 -0.99
CA ALA A 50 11.44 9.66 -2.27
C ALA A 50 10.48 9.68 -3.46
N ASN A 51 9.32 9.02 -3.35
CA ASN A 51 8.30 8.94 -4.40
C ASN A 51 7.02 9.73 -4.06
N ALA A 52 7.06 10.61 -3.05
CA ALA A 52 5.87 11.27 -2.52
C ALA A 52 5.07 12.03 -3.59
N ASP A 53 5.76 12.80 -4.43
CA ASP A 53 5.13 13.57 -5.50
C ASP A 53 4.42 12.67 -6.52
N LYS A 54 5.02 11.54 -6.86
CA LYS A 54 4.45 10.56 -7.78
C LYS A 54 3.19 9.92 -7.19
N ILE A 55 3.21 9.59 -5.90
CA ILE A 55 2.08 8.99 -5.18
C ILE A 55 0.91 9.97 -5.10
N VAL A 56 1.17 11.22 -4.72
CA VAL A 56 0.14 12.26 -4.63
C VAL A 56 -0.45 12.57 -6.01
N ALA A 57 0.38 12.64 -7.05
CA ALA A 57 -0.08 12.84 -8.41
C ALA A 57 -0.97 11.68 -8.90
N ALA A 58 -0.62 10.43 -8.58
CA ALA A 58 -1.45 9.27 -8.92
C ALA A 58 -2.80 9.31 -8.18
N ASN A 59 -2.81 9.60 -6.88
CA ASN A 59 -4.07 9.70 -6.13
C ASN A 59 -4.96 10.87 -6.60
N GLN A 60 -4.37 11.94 -7.12
CA GLN A 60 -5.12 13.04 -7.71
C GLN A 60 -5.91 12.58 -8.94
N GLN A 61 -5.36 11.69 -9.77
CA GLN A 61 -6.07 11.08 -10.89
C GLN A 61 -7.24 10.21 -10.39
N ASP A 62 -7.04 9.44 -9.31
CA ASP A 62 -8.12 8.66 -8.69
C ASP A 62 -9.24 9.58 -8.15
N CYS A 63 -8.86 10.72 -7.56
CA CYS A 63 -9.80 11.72 -7.07
C CYS A 63 -10.61 12.36 -8.20
N GLU A 64 -9.99 12.62 -9.36
CA GLU A 64 -10.67 13.13 -10.54
C GLU A 64 -11.70 12.11 -11.06
N GLN A 65 -11.32 10.83 -11.11
CA GLN A 65 -12.24 9.74 -11.46
C GLN A 65 -13.36 9.57 -10.42
N ALA A 66 -13.09 9.79 -9.15
CA ALA A 66 -14.10 9.76 -8.10
C ALA A 66 -15.15 10.88 -8.25
N ILE A 67 -14.75 12.04 -8.80
CA ILE A 67 -15.67 13.13 -9.12
C ILE A 67 -16.58 12.74 -10.29
N THR A 68 -16.02 12.14 -11.35
CA THR A 68 -16.81 11.72 -12.52
C THR A 68 -17.77 10.57 -12.22
N THR A 69 -17.42 9.71 -11.25
CA THR A 69 -18.28 8.62 -10.75
C THR A 69 -19.24 9.05 -9.63
N HIS A 70 -19.30 10.35 -9.30
CA HIS A 70 -20.16 10.91 -8.26
C HIS A 70 -20.00 10.26 -6.88
N LEU A 71 -18.75 9.97 -6.48
CA LEU A 71 -18.45 9.39 -5.17
C LEU A 71 -18.93 10.31 -4.03
N ALA A 72 -19.59 9.72 -3.02
CA ALA A 72 -20.09 10.45 -1.87
C ALA A 72 -18.95 11.20 -1.13
N LYS A 73 -19.22 12.45 -0.71
CA LYS A 73 -18.25 13.34 -0.05
C LYS A 73 -17.49 12.70 1.13
N PRO A 74 -18.10 11.90 2.02
CA PRO A 74 -17.36 11.22 3.09
C PRO A 74 -16.35 10.18 2.56
N LEU A 75 -16.69 9.48 1.47
CA LEU A 75 -15.80 8.50 0.85
C LEU A 75 -14.66 9.18 0.08
N TYR A 76 -14.96 10.28 -0.61
CA TYR A 76 -13.94 11.11 -1.24
C TYR A 76 -12.90 11.61 -0.22
N GLY A 77 -13.34 12.03 0.96
CA GLY A 77 -12.44 12.45 2.04
C GLY A 77 -11.49 11.35 2.53
N ARG A 78 -11.89 10.07 2.42
CA ARG A 78 -11.05 8.90 2.74
C ARG A 78 -10.12 8.53 1.58
N LEU A 79 -10.54 8.75 0.34
CA LEU A 79 -9.73 8.51 -0.86
C LEU A 79 -8.59 9.53 -1.01
N LYS A 80 -8.89 10.81 -0.76
CA LYS A 80 -7.94 11.90 -0.98
C LYS A 80 -6.73 11.76 -0.06
N LEU A 81 -5.55 11.60 -0.68
CA LEU A 81 -4.23 11.52 -0.08
C LEU A 81 -3.40 12.71 -0.56
N ASP A 82 -3.31 13.75 0.28
CA ASP A 82 -2.43 14.89 0.03
C ASP A 82 -1.06 14.69 0.69
N ALA A 83 -0.13 15.60 0.41
CA ALA A 83 1.22 15.56 0.96
C ALA A 83 1.24 15.53 2.50
N VAL A 84 0.29 16.18 3.16
CA VAL A 84 0.21 16.21 4.64
C VAL A 84 -0.18 14.84 5.16
N LYS A 85 -1.22 14.22 4.60
CA LYS A 85 -1.66 12.87 4.96
C LYS A 85 -0.60 11.83 4.65
N LEU A 86 0.06 11.93 3.50
CA LEU A 86 1.13 11.02 3.14
C LEU A 86 2.31 11.14 4.11
N LYS A 87 2.72 12.36 4.47
CA LYS A 87 3.76 12.57 5.48
C LYS A 87 3.38 11.97 6.83
N GLY A 88 2.11 12.12 7.25
CA GLY A 88 1.59 11.48 8.45
C GLY A 88 1.63 9.94 8.39
N ALA A 89 1.28 9.36 7.24
CA ALA A 89 1.36 7.91 7.03
C ALA A 89 2.81 7.41 7.08
N ILE A 90 3.76 8.11 6.44
CA ILE A 90 5.19 7.79 6.48
C ILE A 90 5.73 7.87 7.92
N ALA A 91 5.35 8.90 8.68
CA ALA A 91 5.70 8.99 10.10
C ALA A 91 5.18 7.78 10.89
N GLY A 92 3.92 7.41 10.69
CA GLY A 92 3.35 6.21 11.32
C GLY A 92 4.08 4.91 10.94
N VAL A 93 4.56 4.78 9.70
CA VAL A 93 5.41 3.64 9.30
C VAL A 93 6.72 3.63 10.10
N ARG A 94 7.38 4.78 10.26
CA ARG A 94 8.60 4.91 11.07
C ARG A 94 8.34 4.62 12.55
N ASP A 95 7.20 5.04 13.07
CA ASP A 95 6.81 4.75 14.46
C ASP A 95 6.72 3.24 14.71
N VAL A 96 6.21 2.45 13.76
CA VAL A 96 6.15 0.98 13.90
C VAL A 96 7.53 0.36 14.09
N ALA A 97 8.56 0.85 13.39
CA ALA A 97 9.94 0.34 13.56
C ALA A 97 10.53 0.65 14.94
N SER A 98 9.99 1.65 15.66
CA SER A 98 10.42 2.01 17.01
C SER A 98 9.76 1.14 18.10
N LEU A 99 8.69 0.43 17.77
CA LEU A 99 7.98 -0.42 18.72
C LEU A 99 8.78 -1.69 19.02
N ARG A 100 8.58 -2.23 20.22
CA ARG A 100 9.15 -3.52 20.59
C ARG A 100 8.53 -4.63 19.73
N ASP A 101 9.38 -5.49 19.19
CA ASP A 101 8.96 -6.65 18.41
C ASP A 101 8.16 -7.64 19.28
N PRO A 102 6.90 -7.94 18.93
CA PRO A 102 6.08 -8.87 19.70
C PRO A 102 6.42 -10.34 19.41
N VAL A 103 7.12 -10.65 18.32
CA VAL A 103 7.36 -12.03 17.90
C VAL A 103 8.28 -12.74 18.89
N GLY A 104 7.85 -13.92 19.36
CA GLY A 104 8.61 -14.73 20.33
C GLY A 104 8.53 -14.23 21.78
N THR A 105 7.77 -13.16 22.06
CA THR A 105 7.53 -12.71 23.43
C THR A 105 6.28 -13.41 23.97
N VAL A 106 6.43 -14.20 25.05
CA VAL A 106 5.28 -14.72 25.80
C VAL A 106 4.76 -13.59 26.68
N GLN A 107 3.49 -13.25 26.50
CA GLN A 107 2.83 -12.11 27.16
C GLN A 107 2.56 -12.39 28.64
#